data_AF-L5LEZ0-F1
#
_entry.id   AF-L5LEZ0-F1
#
_cell.length_a   1.000
_cell.length_b   1.000
_cell.length_c   1.000
_cell.angle_alpha   90.00
_cell.angle_beta   90.00
_cell.angle_gamma   90.00
#
_symmetry.space_group_name_H-M   'P 1'
#
loop_
_entity.id
_entity.type
_entity.pdbx_description
1 polymer ?
#
loop_
_entity_poly.entity_id
_entity_poly.type
_entity_poly.pdbx_seq_one_letter_code
_entity_poly.pdbx_strand_id
1 'polypeptide(L)'
;MQKCWLSKFKSLLLSPHLHPYPPSAGIGRTGVLVTMETAMCLIERNLPVYPLDVVRKMRDQRAMMVQTSSQYKFVCEAILRVYEEGLVPMLDPS
;
A
#
# COMPACT_ATOMS: atom_id res chain seq x y z
N MET A 1 -5.82 -13.41 9.12
CA MET A 1 -4.82 -12.34 9.32
C MET A 1 -4.95 -11.17 8.33
N GLN A 2 -5.26 -11.37 7.02
CA GLN A 2 -5.48 -10.29 6.03
C GLN A 2 -6.49 -9.17 6.41
N LYS A 3 -7.50 -9.44 7.25
CA LYS A 3 -8.58 -8.48 7.54
C LYS A 3 -8.19 -7.35 8.51
N CYS A 4 -7.18 -7.54 9.36
CA CYS A 4 -6.81 -6.56 10.39
C CYS A 4 -6.12 -5.34 9.78
N TRP A 5 -5.21 -5.58 8.81
CA TRP A 5 -4.56 -4.57 7.98
C TRP A 5 -5.55 -3.73 7.18
N LEU A 6 -6.53 -4.38 6.54
CA LEU A 6 -7.47 -3.71 5.66
C LEU A 6 -8.28 -2.62 6.40
N SER A 7 -8.69 -2.88 7.65
CA SER A 7 -9.39 -1.90 8.47
C SER A 7 -8.49 -0.75 8.90
N LYS A 8 -7.26 -1.04 9.35
CA LYS A 8 -6.29 -0.01 9.76
C LYS A 8 -5.83 0.84 8.57
N PHE A 9 -5.68 0.23 7.40
CA PHE A 9 -5.32 0.90 6.16
C PHE A 9 -6.47 1.75 5.59
N LYS A 10 -7.73 1.26 5.64
CA LYS A 10 -8.90 2.10 5.32
C LYS A 10 -8.94 3.34 6.20
N SER A 11 -8.60 3.22 7.49
CA SER A 11 -8.48 4.36 8.39
C SER A 11 -7.38 5.34 7.96
N LEU A 12 -6.22 4.84 7.47
CA LEU A 12 -5.17 5.70 6.91
C LEU A 12 -5.60 6.38 5.60
N LEU A 13 -6.26 5.66 4.69
CA LEU A 13 -6.76 6.22 3.43
C LEU A 13 -7.84 7.29 3.63
N LEU A 14 -8.56 7.21 4.75
CA LEU A 14 -9.57 8.19 5.18
C LEU A 14 -8.98 9.27 6.10
N SER A 15 -7.69 9.17 6.47
CA SER A 15 -7.07 10.14 7.36
C SER A 15 -6.75 11.44 6.60
N PRO A 16 -7.22 12.60 7.09
CA PRO A 16 -7.03 13.89 6.43
C PRO A 16 -5.55 14.30 6.31
N HIS A 17 -4.67 13.74 7.14
CA HIS A 17 -3.23 13.97 7.06
C HIS A 17 -2.57 13.37 5.81
N LEU A 18 -3.17 12.34 5.21
CA LEU A 18 -2.61 11.69 4.02
C LEU A 18 -3.24 12.22 2.72
N HIS A 19 -4.25 13.10 2.78
CA HIS A 19 -4.95 13.57 1.59
C HIS A 19 -5.64 14.94 1.72
N PRO A 20 -5.17 15.96 0.97
CA PRO A 20 -6.01 17.08 0.51
C PRO A 20 -6.79 16.78 -0.79
N TYR A 21 -6.59 15.63 -1.46
CA TYR A 21 -7.22 15.32 -2.75
C TYR A 21 -7.85 13.91 -2.78
N PRO A 22 -9.17 13.72 -2.97
CA PRO A 22 -9.75 12.39 -3.07
C PRO A 22 -9.28 11.68 -4.36
N PRO A 23 -9.04 10.35 -4.35
CA PRO A 23 -8.68 9.62 -5.55
C PRO A 23 -9.85 9.66 -6.54
N SER A 24 -9.67 10.43 -7.61
CA SER A 24 -10.61 10.56 -8.72
C SER A 24 -10.98 9.18 -9.29
N ALA A 25 -12.28 8.90 -9.32
CA ALA A 25 -12.95 7.89 -10.15
C ALA A 25 -12.25 6.53 -10.31
N GLY A 26 -12.51 5.62 -9.36
CA GLY A 26 -12.79 4.21 -9.67
C GLY A 26 -11.64 3.25 -10.04
N ILE A 27 -10.56 3.70 -10.67
CA ILE A 27 -9.53 2.79 -11.25
C ILE A 27 -8.23 2.78 -10.41
N GLY A 28 -7.96 3.84 -9.64
CA GLY A 28 -6.76 3.94 -8.79
C GLY A 28 -6.87 3.25 -7.42
N ARG A 29 -8.08 3.11 -6.86
CA ARG A 29 -8.26 2.63 -5.47
C ARG A 29 -7.88 1.16 -5.28
N THR A 30 -8.24 0.30 -6.23
CA THR A 30 -7.90 -1.13 -6.16
C THR A 30 -6.40 -1.35 -6.31
N GLY A 31 -5.73 -0.60 -7.20
CA GLY A 31 -4.30 -0.77 -7.41
C GLY A 31 -3.44 -0.30 -6.25
N VAL A 32 -3.82 0.81 -5.62
CA VAL A 32 -3.20 1.28 -4.37
C VAL A 32 -3.42 0.26 -3.25
N LEU A 33 -4.64 -0.25 -3.09
CA LEU A 33 -4.99 -1.17 -2.02
C LEU A 33 -4.24 -2.50 -2.11
N VAL A 34 -4.20 -3.11 -3.30
CA VAL A 34 -3.50 -4.40 -3.48
C VAL A 34 -1.98 -4.20 -3.40
N THR A 35 -1.44 -3.04 -3.80
CA THR A 35 0.01 -2.76 -3.73
C THR A 35 0.42 -2.63 -2.26
N MET A 36 -0.41 -1.94 -1.48
CA MET A 36 -0.23 -1.81 -0.03
C MET A 36 -0.40 -3.14 0.69
N GLU A 37 -1.37 -3.98 0.31
CA GLU A 37 -1.52 -5.32 0.89
C GLU A 37 -0.26 -6.15 0.68
N THR A 38 0.31 -6.10 -0.52
CA THR A 38 1.57 -6.79 -0.84
C THR A 38 2.73 -6.24 -0.01
N ALA A 39 2.85 -4.92 0.10
CA ALA A 39 3.89 -4.27 0.91
C ALA A 39 3.78 -4.63 2.40
N MET A 40 2.57 -4.60 2.96
CA MET A 40 2.34 -4.99 4.37
C MET A 40 2.71 -6.44 4.63
N CYS A 41 2.39 -7.35 3.71
CA CYS A 41 2.78 -8.76 3.84
C CYS A 41 4.30 -8.97 3.82
N LEU A 42 5.03 -8.14 3.06
CA LEU A 42 6.49 -8.13 3.08
C LEU A 42 7.04 -7.58 4.40
N ILE A 43 6.50 -6.47 4.91
CA ILE A 43 6.88 -5.89 6.21
C ILE A 43 6.61 -6.87 7.36
N GLU A 44 5.44 -7.50 7.35
CA GLU A 44 5.04 -8.52 8.34
C GLU A 44 6.01 -9.71 8.37
N ARG A 45 6.63 -10.04 7.23
CA ARG A 45 7.65 -11.10 7.10
C ARG A 45 9.09 -10.60 7.26
N ASN A 46 9.27 -9.35 7.65
CA ASN A 46 10.56 -8.68 7.74
C ASN A 46 11.37 -8.73 6.42
N LEU A 47 10.67 -8.70 5.28
CA LEU A 47 11.25 -8.69 3.94
C LEU A 47 11.34 -7.27 3.39
N PRO A 48 12.35 -6.96 2.57
CA PRO A 48 12.50 -5.65 1.96
C PRO A 48 11.34 -5.34 1.01
N VAL A 49 10.81 -4.12 1.10
CA VAL A 49 9.74 -3.62 0.22
C VAL A 49 10.32 -2.72 -0.86
N TYR A 50 10.12 -3.11 -2.13
CA TYR A 50 10.48 -2.30 -3.30
C TYR A 50 9.21 -1.88 -4.04
N PRO A 51 8.69 -0.65 -3.83
CA PRO A 51 7.42 -0.21 -4.40
C PRO A 51 7.35 -0.34 -5.93
N LEU A 52 8.46 -0.10 -6.62
CA LEU A 52 8.57 -0.24 -8.07
C LEU A 52 8.33 -1.68 -8.54
N ASP A 53 8.94 -2.65 -7.86
CA ASP A 53 8.81 -4.07 -8.20
C ASP A 53 7.42 -4.60 -7.87
N VAL A 54 6.82 -4.13 -6.77
CA VAL A 54 5.44 -4.46 -6.42
C VAL A 54 4.51 -3.94 -7.50
N VAL A 55 4.62 -2.67 -7.90
CA VAL A 55 3.79 -2.09 -8.97
C VAL A 55 4.01 -2.79 -10.31
N ARG A 56 5.24 -3.18 -10.65
CA ARG A 56 5.54 -3.95 -11.86
C ARG A 56 4.85 -5.31 -11.87
N LYS A 57 5.03 -6.13 -10.82
CA LYS A 57 4.38 -7.45 -10.68
C LYS A 57 2.85 -7.34 -10.72
N MET A 58 2.33 -6.27 -10.15
CA MET A 58 0.90 -5.94 -10.15
C MET A 58 0.39 -5.65 -11.57
N ARG A 59 1.14 -4.88 -12.35
CA ARG A 59 0.81 -4.59 -13.77
C ARG A 59 0.85 -5.83 -14.65
N ASP A 60 1.70 -6.80 -14.33
CA ASP A 60 1.75 -8.09 -15.03
C ASP A 60 0.49 -8.93 -14.78
N GLN A 61 -0.10 -8.86 -13.58
CA GLN A 61 -1.34 -9.57 -13.24
C GLN A 61 -2.62 -8.82 -13.66
N ARG A 62 -2.60 -7.47 -13.64
CA ARG A 62 -3.69 -6.62 -14.15
C ARG A 62 -3.11 -5.39 -14.83
N ALA A 63 -3.25 -5.34 -16.16
CA ALA A 63 -2.88 -4.17 -16.94
C ALA A 63 -3.57 -2.91 -16.38
N MET A 64 -2.86 -1.77 -16.42
CA MET A 64 -3.36 -0.44 -16.02
C MET A 64 -3.46 -0.15 -14.51
N MET A 65 -2.71 -0.86 -13.65
CA MET A 65 -2.54 -0.47 -12.24
C MET A 65 -1.50 0.65 -12.04
N VAL A 66 -1.83 1.61 -11.15
CA VAL A 66 -1.04 2.81 -10.82
C VAL A 66 -0.64 3.57 -12.08
N GLN A 67 -1.58 4.35 -12.62
CA GLN A 67 -1.43 4.97 -13.94
C GLN A 67 -0.74 6.33 -13.91
N THR A 68 -0.76 7.02 -12.76
CA THR A 68 -0.24 8.37 -12.64
C THR A 68 0.92 8.43 -11.64
N SER A 69 1.85 9.34 -11.87
CA SER A 69 2.98 9.60 -10.96
C SER A 69 2.51 10.01 -9.56
N SER A 70 1.36 10.68 -9.46
CA SER A 70 0.73 11.04 -8.19
C SER A 70 0.26 9.82 -7.39
N GLN A 71 -0.33 8.81 -8.04
CA GLN A 71 -0.73 7.56 -7.39
C GLN A 71 0.50 6.77 -6.93
N TYR A 72 1.55 6.73 -7.74
CA TYR A 72 2.80 6.06 -7.38
C TYR A 72 3.47 6.72 -6.17
N LYS A 73 3.56 8.06 -6.17
CA LYS A 73 4.08 8.84 -5.04
C LYS A 73 3.28 8.57 -3.77
N PHE A 74 1.94 8.61 -3.85
CA PHE A 74 1.06 8.32 -2.74
C PHE A 74 1.30 6.92 -2.15
N VAL A 75 1.43 5.90 -2.99
CA VAL A 75 1.72 4.54 -2.54
C VAL A 75 3.07 4.48 -1.82
N CYS A 76 4.11 5.11 -2.36
CA CYS A 76 5.42 5.12 -1.72
C CYS A 76 5.38 5.81 -0.34
N GLU A 77 4.72 6.96 -0.24
CA GLU A 77 4.55 7.70 1.01
C GLU A 77 3.73 6.90 2.04
N ALA A 78 2.68 6.20 1.59
CA ALA A 78 1.86 5.35 2.45
C ALA A 78 2.63 4.12 2.97
N ILE A 79 3.41 3.45 2.12
CA ILE A 79 4.28 2.33 2.55
C ILE A 79 5.27 2.82 3.60
N LEU A 80 5.92 3.96 3.35
CA LEU A 80 6.91 4.52 4.26
C LEU A 80 6.28 4.86 5.63
N ARG A 81 5.12 5.52 5.65
CA ARG A 81 4.39 5.82 6.90
C ARG A 81 4.07 4.55 7.68
N VAL A 82 3.54 3.52 7.02
CA VAL A 82 3.21 2.24 7.65
C VAL A 82 4.43 1.57 8.28
N TYR A 83 5.58 1.66 7.61
CA TYR A 83 6.84 1.14 8.10
C TYR A 83 7.38 1.95 9.29
N GLU A 84 7.42 3.29 9.19
CA GLU A 84 7.90 4.19 10.25
C GLU A 84 7.05 4.14 11.52
N GLU A 85 5.72 4.12 11.37
CA GLU A 85 4.78 4.09 12.49
C GLU A 85 4.65 2.68 13.12
N GLY A 86 5.39 1.69 12.58
CA GLY A 86 5.34 0.31 13.07
C GLY A 86 3.92 -0.25 13.06
N LEU A 87 3.11 0.18 12.09
CA LEU A 87 1.68 -0.16 12.12
C LEU A 87 1.48 -1.65 11.97
N VAL A 88 2.44 -2.34 11.34
CA VAL A 88 2.57 -3.79 11.07
C VAL A 88 3.51 -4.46 12.09
N PRO A 89 3.00 -5.28 13.04
CA PRO A 89 3.83 -6.19 13.81
C PRO A 89 4.57 -7.12 12.85
N MET A 90 5.88 -7.16 13.01
CA MET A 90 6.74 -8.13 12.37
C MET A 90 6.47 -9.48 13.02
N LEU A 91 6.27 -10.53 12.22
CA LEU A 91 6.22 -11.89 12.74
C LEU A 91 7.62 -12.25 13.22
N ASP A 92 7.74 -12.62 14.50
CA ASP A 92 8.96 -13.23 15.01
C ASP A 92 9.20 -14.54 14.23
N PRO A 93 10.41 -14.74 13.65
CA PRO A 93 10.77 -16.01 13.05
C PRO A 93 10.87 -17.05 14.18
N SER A 94 9.81 -17.84 14.33
CA SER A 94 9.75 -18.99 15.23
C SER A 94 10.36 -20.23 14.59
#